data_AF-A0A1M5JM85-F1
#
_entry.id   AF-A0A1M5JM85-F1
#
_cell.length_a   1.000
_cell.length_b   1.000
_cell.length_c   1.000
_cell.angle_alpha   90.00
_cell.angle_beta   90.00
_cell.angle_gamma   90.00
#
_symmetry.space_group_name_H-M   'P 1'
#
loop_
_entity.id
_entity.type
_entity.pdbx_description
1 polymer ?
#
loop_
_entity_poly.entity_id
_entity_poly.type
_entity_poly.pdbx_seq_one_letter_code
_entity_poly.pdbx_strand_id
1 'polypeptide(L)'
;MQTSLFDTAWAVAEYVFVAAASVALTGIGVVFEQDALAAYAAAQPDFAVVDFALGTLALVWGVYLVGYRQLVPRTRRYLRE
;
A
#
# COMPACT_ATOMS: atom_id res chain seq x y z
N MET A 1 27.70 17.08 -1.28
CA MET A 1 27.22 16.34 -0.09
C MET A 1 27.68 14.90 -0.25
N GLN A 2 28.67 14.44 0.52
CA GLN A 2 29.12 13.05 0.48
C GLN A 2 28.07 12.20 1.21
N THR A 3 27.28 11.41 0.48
CA THR A 3 26.42 10.37 1.06
C THR A 3 27.32 9.24 1.57
N SER A 4 27.21 8.91 2.86
CA SER A 4 27.94 7.77 3.41
C SER A 4 27.31 6.46 2.89
N LEU A 5 28.09 5.37 2.91
CA LEU A 5 27.56 4.04 2.57
C LEU A 5 26.39 3.65 3.48
N PHE A 6 26.41 4.10 4.73
CA PHE A 6 25.33 3.90 5.70
C PHE A 6 24.04 4.60 5.26
N ASP A 7 24.11 5.85 4.79
CA ASP A 7 22.93 6.60 4.32
C ASP A 7 22.27 5.90 3.13
N THR A 8 23.10 5.36 2.23
CA THR A 8 22.62 4.60 1.06
C THR A 8 21.96 3.29 1.48
N ALA A 9 22.59 2.53 2.38
CA ALA A 9 22.06 1.29 2.89
C ALA A 9 20.73 1.50 3.64
N TRP A 10 20.66 2.56 4.45
CA TRP A 10 19.44 2.95 5.14
C TRP A 10 18.31 3.31 4.17
N ALA A 11 18.59 4.12 3.15
CA ALA A 11 17.62 4.47 2.13
C ALA A 11 17.08 3.22 1.40
N VAL A 12 17.94 2.27 1.06
CA VAL A 12 17.54 1.00 0.45
C VAL A 12 16.65 0.18 1.39
N ALA A 13 17.02 0.06 2.67
CA ALA A 13 16.21 -0.65 3.67
C ALA A 13 14.81 -0.04 3.80
N GLU A 14 14.71 1.29 3.80
CA GLU A 14 13.42 1.98 3.81
C GLU A 14 12.57 1.69 2.56
N TYR A 15 13.17 1.63 1.38
CA TYR A 15 12.45 1.27 0.15
C TYR A 15 11.94 -0.16 0.18
N VAL A 16 12.77 -1.10 0.65
CA VAL A 16 12.38 -2.51 0.81
C VAL A 16 11.24 -2.63 1.82
N PHE A 17 11.33 -1.92 2.94
CA PHE A 17 10.27 -1.91 3.94
C PHE A 17 8.95 -1.38 3.39
N VAL A 18 8.97 -0.26 2.65
CA VAL A 18 7.77 0.29 2.02
C VAL A 18 7.20 -0.66 0.98
N ALA A 19 8.05 -1.27 0.16
CA ALA A 19 7.61 -2.25 -0.83
C ALA A 19 6.96 -3.46 -0.15
N ALA A 20 7.58 -4.01 0.89
CA ALA A 20 7.06 -5.14 1.66
C ALA A 20 5.72 -4.79 2.34
N ALA A 21 5.62 -3.63 2.98
CA ALA A 21 4.39 -3.16 3.60
C ALA A 21 3.26 -2.95 2.58
N SER A 22 3.60 -2.44 1.39
CA SER A 22 2.63 -2.23 0.32
C SER A 22 2.10 -3.55 -0.25
N VAL A 23 2.98 -4.54 -0.44
CA VAL A 23 2.59 -5.90 -0.85
C VAL A 23 1.72 -6.55 0.23
N ALA A 24 2.10 -6.43 1.50
CA ALA A 24 1.32 -6.97 2.61
C ALA A 24 -0.09 -6.35 2.68
N LEU A 25 -0.20 -5.02 2.60
CA LEU A 25 -1.49 -4.32 2.60
C LEU A 25 -2.35 -4.68 1.39
N THR A 26 -1.74 -4.82 0.22
CA THR A 26 -2.43 -5.28 -0.99
C THR A 26 -2.98 -6.69 -0.79
N GLY A 27 -2.16 -7.60 -0.25
CA GLY A 27 -2.58 -8.97 0.05
C GLY A 27 -3.72 -9.03 1.05
N ILE A 28 -3.65 -8.24 2.13
CA ILE A 28 -4.73 -8.10 3.11
C ILE A 28 -6.01 -7.60 2.43
N GLY A 29 -5.89 -6.61 1.54
CA GLY A 29 -7.03 -6.08 0.79
C GLY A 29 -7.75 -7.13 -0.05
N VAL A 30 -6.99 -7.99 -0.73
CA VAL A 30 -7.53 -9.10 -1.53
C VAL A 30 -8.22 -10.16 -0.66
N VAL A 31 -7.68 -10.45 0.53
CA VAL A 31 -8.32 -11.38 1.47
C VAL A 31 -9.68 -10.86 1.91
N PHE A 32 -9.74 -9.58 2.31
CA PHE A 32 -11.01 -8.94 2.66
C PHE A 32 -12.03 -8.90 1.52
N GLU A 33 -11.58 -8.74 0.27
CA GLU A 33 -12.46 -8.82 -0.89
C GLU A 33 -13.06 -10.22 -1.04
N GLN A 34 -12.27 -11.28 -0.83
CA GLN A 34 -12.75 -12.67 -0.85
C GLN A 34 -13.73 -12.95 0.30
N ASP A 35 -13.44 -12.45 1.50
CA ASP A 35 -14.31 -12.59 2.66
C ASP A 35 -15.64 -11.84 2.46
N ALA A 36 -15.60 -10.64 1.87
CA ALA A 36 -16.79 -9.89 1.53
C ALA A 36 -17.70 -10.64 0.54
N LEU A 37 -17.10 -11.26 -0.48
CA LEU A 37 -17.84 -12.10 -1.44
C LEU A 37 -18.44 -13.33 -0.77
N ALA A 38 -17.71 -13.97 0.14
CA ALA A 38 -18.21 -15.11 0.91
C ALA A 38 -19.37 -14.71 1.84
N ALA A 39 -19.26 -13.57 2.53
CA ALA A 39 -20.31 -13.03 3.38
C ALA A 39 -21.56 -12.64 2.58
N TYR A 40 -21.38 -12.07 1.39
CA TYR A 40 -22.48 -11.78 0.48
C TYR A 40 -23.20 -13.05 0.01
N ALA A 41 -22.45 -14.09 -0.36
CA ALA A 41 -23.01 -15.40 -0.72
C ALA A 41 -23.73 -16.08 0.47
N ALA A 42 -23.29 -15.81 1.70
CA ALA A 42 -23.92 -16.29 2.93
C ALA A 42 -25.13 -15.46 3.40
N ALA A 43 -25.60 -14.49 2.59
CA ALA A 43 -26.68 -13.56 2.93
C ALA A 43 -26.45 -12.76 4.22
N GLN A 44 -25.18 -12.41 4.48
CA GLN A 44 -24.74 -11.59 5.62
C GLN A 44 -24.24 -10.22 5.14
N PRO A 45 -25.16 -9.29 4.78
CA PRO A 45 -24.79 -8.03 4.12
C PRO A 45 -23.96 -7.10 5.00
N ASP A 46 -24.18 -7.10 6.32
CA ASP A 46 -23.45 -6.24 7.25
C ASP A 46 -21.94 -6.54 7.25
N PHE A 47 -21.58 -7.84 7.27
CA PHE A 47 -20.20 -8.28 7.21
C PHE A 47 -19.58 -8.01 5.82
N ALA A 48 -20.33 -8.28 4.75
CA ALA A 48 -19.86 -8.01 3.39
C ALA A 48 -19.48 -6.54 3.15
N VAL A 49 -20.27 -5.60 3.69
CA VAL A 49 -19.98 -4.16 3.59
C VAL A 49 -18.72 -3.77 4.38
N VAL A 50 -18.57 -4.30 5.60
CA VAL A 50 -17.40 -4.02 6.44
C VAL A 50 -16.13 -4.55 5.80
N ASP A 51 -16.14 -5.81 5.35
CA ASP A 51 -14.98 -6.44 4.72
C ASP A 51 -14.62 -5.73 3.42
N PHE A 52 -15.60 -5.36 2.59
CA PHE A 52 -15.35 -4.58 1.38
C PHE A 52 -14.71 -3.21 1.67
N ALA A 53 -15.18 -2.51 2.70
CA ALA A 53 -14.63 -1.21 3.11
C ALA A 53 -13.18 -1.35 3.62
N LEU A 54 -12.92 -2.35 4.46
CA LEU A 54 -11.57 -2.65 4.97
C LEU A 54 -10.62 -3.06 3.84
N GLY A 55 -11.08 -3.89 2.91
CA GLY A 55 -10.33 -4.30 1.73
C GLY A 55 -9.96 -3.11 0.85
N THR A 56 -10.92 -2.24 0.57
CA THR A 56 -10.71 -1.00 -0.21
C THR A 56 -9.71 -0.08 0.47
N LEU A 57 -9.81 0.14 1.79
CA LEU A 57 -8.86 0.96 2.55
C LEU A 57 -7.45 0.38 2.50
N ALA A 58 -7.30 -0.94 2.67
CA ALA A 58 -6.01 -1.62 2.61
C ALA A 58 -5.36 -1.51 1.22
N LEU A 59 -6.14 -1.67 0.14
CA LEU A 59 -5.67 -1.50 -1.24
C LEU A 59 -5.24 -0.06 -1.52
N VAL A 60 -6.06 0.93 -1.13
CA VAL A 60 -5.73 2.35 -1.29
C VAL A 60 -4.44 2.69 -0.56
N TRP A 61 -4.28 2.26 0.69
CA TRP A 61 -3.06 2.52 1.46
C TRP A 61 -1.83 1.80 0.91
N GLY A 62 -1.99 0.55 0.46
CA GLY A 62 -0.91 -0.20 -0.20
C GLY A 62 -0.38 0.51 -1.43
N VAL A 63 -1.27 0.96 -2.33
CA VAL A 63 -0.90 1.71 -3.54
C VAL A 63 -0.36 3.11 -3.18
N TYR A 64 -0.97 3.78 -2.20
CA TYR A 64 -0.56 5.11 -1.77
C TYR A 64 0.85 5.12 -1.17
N LEU A 65 1.25 4.11 -0.40
CA LEU A 65 2.61 4.03 0.16
C LEU A 65 3.69 3.94 -0.93
N VAL A 66 3.42 3.17 -1.99
CA VAL A 66 4.30 3.10 -3.16
C VAL A 66 4.34 4.45 -3.87
N GLY A 67 3.18 5.04 -4.15
CA GLY A 67 3.07 6.32 -4.87
C GLY A 67 3.67 7.51 -4.10
N TYR A 68 3.38 7.63 -2.81
CA TYR A 68 3.85 8.75 -2.01
C TYR A 68 5.38 8.79 -1.89
N ARG A 69 6.03 7.64 -1.70
CA ARG A 69 7.49 7.60 -1.55
C ARG A 69 8.24 7.60 -2.89
N GLN A 70 7.66 7.04 -3.96
CA GLN A 70 8.36 6.90 -5.25
C GLN A 70 7.94 7.92 -6.31
N LEU A 71 6.66 8.28 -6.37
CA LEU A 71 6.10 9.15 -7.41
C LEU A 71 6.22 10.62 -7.04
N VAL A 72 5.96 11.01 -5.79
CA VAL A 72 6.00 12.42 -5.33
C VAL A 72 7.40 13.05 -5.47
N PRO A 73 8.51 12.40 -5.09
CA PRO A 73 9.84 12.99 -5.27
C PRO A 73 10.22 13.11 -6.75
N ARG A 74 9.81 12.14 -7.58
CA ARG A 74 10.07 12.13 -9.02
C ARG A 74 9.27 13.21 -9.74
N THR A 75 7.98 13.37 -9.42
CA THR A 75 7.14 14.43 -10.00
C THR A 75 7.55 15.83 -9.53
N ARG A 76 7.97 16.01 -8.27
CA ARG A 76 8.53 17.29 -7.80
C ARG A 76 9.80 17.71 -8.54
N ARG A 77 10.57 16.75 -9.07
CA ARG A 77 11.76 17.05 -9.88
C ARG A 77 11.38 17.62 -11.25
N TYR A 78 10.35 17.08 -11.89
CA TYR A 78 9.84 17.57 -13.18
C TYR A 78 9.02 18.86 -13.08
N LEU A 79 8.44 19.18 -11.91
CA LEU A 79 7.67 20.41 -11.69
C LEU A 79 8.53 21.62 -11.26
N ARG A 80 9.83 21.44 -11.00
CA ARG A 80 10.77 22.51 -10.62
C ARG A 80 11.73 22.92 -11.73
N GLU A 81 11.66 22.28 -12.89
CA GLU A 81 12.28 22.74 -14.15
C GLU A 81 11.27 23.56 -14.95
#